data_AF-A0A0M8W068-F1
#
_entry.id   AF-A0A0M8W068-F1
#
_cell.length_a   1.000
_cell.length_b   1.000
_cell.length_c   1.000
_cell.angle_alpha   90.00
_cell.angle_beta   90.00
_cell.angle_gamma   90.00
#
_symmetry.space_group_name_H-M   'P 1'
#
loop_
_entity.id
_entity.type
_entity.pdbx_description
1 polymer ?
#
loop_
_entity_poly.entity_id
_entity_poly.type
_entity_poly.pdbx_seq_one_letter_code
_entity_poly.pdbx_strand_id
1 'polypeptide(L)'
;MACARCDFYTPRASSKGQLLEAKKSLQKMLAATPLTDDERAAVDDGQAALDQLLERLTDIPTPAGPTPRQIGAPATATLLPIVDVTTRPRQCGPGSR
;
A
#
# COMPACT_ATOMS: atom_id res chain seq x y z
N MET A 1 -12.16 9.32 3.66
CA MET A 1 -10.94 8.93 4.39
C MET A 1 -10.02 8.18 3.42
N ALA A 2 -8.90 8.77 3.02
CA ALA A 2 -7.89 8.07 2.20
C ALA A 2 -6.73 7.69 3.13
N CYS A 3 -6.47 6.39 3.29
CA CYS A 3 -5.33 5.93 4.09
C CYS A 3 -4.03 6.05 3.29
N ALA A 4 -2.87 6.09 3.96
CA ALA A 4 -1.55 6.16 3.32
C ALA A 4 -1.23 4.98 2.37
N ARG A 5 -2.07 3.93 2.38
CA ARG A 5 -2.00 2.77 1.51
C ARG A 5 -2.77 2.95 0.19
N CYS A 6 -3.62 3.96 0.08
CA CYS A 6 -4.44 4.17 -1.11
C CYS A 6 -3.61 4.80 -2.23
N ASP A 7 -3.81 4.29 -3.46
CA ASP A 7 -3.19 4.81 -4.68
C ASP A 7 -3.53 6.29 -4.95
N PHE A 8 -4.59 6.79 -4.32
CA PHE A 8 -4.99 8.20 -4.31
C PHE A 8 -3.88 9.16 -3.86
N TYR A 9 -2.95 8.74 -3.00
CA TYR A 9 -1.80 9.57 -2.58
C TYR A 9 -0.57 9.46 -3.48
N THR A 10 -0.61 8.61 -4.52
CA THR A 10 0.52 8.49 -5.44
C THR A 10 0.49 9.65 -6.45
N PRO A 11 1.48 10.56 -6.46
CA PRO A 11 1.49 11.67 -7.40
C PRO A 11 1.54 11.15 -8.84
N ARG A 12 0.69 11.67 -9.73
CA ARG A 12 0.59 11.22 -11.13
C ARG A 12 1.92 11.33 -11.90
N ALA A 13 2.74 12.33 -11.58
CA ALA A 13 4.05 12.54 -12.19
C ALA A 13 5.15 11.61 -11.66
N SER A 14 4.90 10.90 -10.55
CA SER A 14 5.87 9.92 -10.02
C SER A 14 5.94 8.69 -10.92
N SER A 15 7.10 8.03 -10.95
CA SER A 15 7.28 6.76 -11.69
C SER A 15 6.24 5.71 -11.28
N LYS A 16 5.84 5.67 -10.00
CA LYS A 16 4.78 4.79 -9.49
C LYS A 16 3.41 5.13 -10.07
N GLY A 17 3.07 6.42 -10.19
CA GLY A 17 1.82 6.88 -10.80
C GLY A 17 1.74 6.53 -12.28
N GLN A 18 2.85 6.67 -13.01
CA GLN A 18 2.94 6.27 -14.42
C GLN A 18 2.72 4.76 -14.62
N LEU A 19 3.31 3.93 -13.74
CA LEU A 19 3.14 2.48 -13.77
C LEU A 19 1.71 2.03 -13.45
N LEU A 20 1.03 2.68 -12.50
CA LEU A 20 -0.37 2.38 -12.17
C LEU A 20 -1.32 2.70 -13.34
N GLU A 21 -1.07 3.82 -14.04
CA GLU A 21 -1.82 4.18 -15.24
C GLU A 21 -1.54 3.23 -16.42
N ALA A 22 -0.28 2.84 -16.63
CA ALA A 22 0.10 1.84 -17.63
C ALA A 22 -0.58 0.49 -17.36
N LYS A 23 -0.58 0.02 -16.12
CA LYS A 23 -1.29 -1.20 -15.68
C LYS A 23 -2.78 -1.13 -16.00
N LYS A 24 -3.43 0.00 -15.70
CA LYS A 24 -4.86 0.22 -16.00
C LYS A 24 -5.14 0.22 -17.51
N SER A 25 -4.20 0.72 -18.32
CA SER A 25 -4.28 0.66 -19.78
C SER A 25 -4.18 -0.77 -20.31
N LEU A 26 -3.20 -1.54 -19.83
CA LEU A 26 -3.01 -2.95 -20.20
C LEU A 26 -4.23 -3.81 -19.81
N GLN A 27 -4.80 -3.59 -18.63
CA GLN A 27 -6.02 -4.28 -18.19
C GLN A 27 -7.23 -3.97 -19.08
N LYS A 28 -7.34 -2.74 -19.59
CA LYS A 28 -8.38 -2.38 -20.58
C LYS A 28 -8.15 -3.02 -21.94
N MET A 29 -6.88 -3.17 -22.34
CA MET A 29 -6.50 -3.86 -23.57
C MET A 29 -6.80 -5.36 -23.50
N LEU A 30 -6.49 -6.00 -22.36
CA LEU A 30 -6.85 -7.40 -22.04
C LEU A 30 -8.35 -7.68 -22.11
N ALA A 31 -9.19 -6.70 -21.77
CA ALA A 31 -10.65 -6.83 -21.84
C ALA A 31 -11.22 -6.64 -23.27
N ALA A 32 -10.41 -6.25 -24.25
CA ALA A 32 -10.86 -5.85 -25.58
C ALA A 32 -10.40 -6.76 -26.73
N THR A 33 -9.62 -7.82 -26.48
CA THR A 33 -9.11 -8.68 -27.56
C THR A 33 -8.86 -10.10 -27.06
N PRO A 34 -9.37 -11.16 -27.72
CA PRO A 34 -8.92 -12.50 -27.43
C PRO A 34 -7.45 -12.58 -27.83
N LEU A 35 -6.56 -12.49 -26.85
CA LEU A 35 -5.14 -12.75 -27.05
C LEU A 35 -4.99 -14.11 -27.74
N THR A 36 -4.01 -14.24 -28.61
CA THR A 36 -3.57 -15.55 -29.09
C THR A 36 -2.84 -16.29 -27.96
N ASP A 37 -2.68 -17.62 -28.09
CA ASP A 37 -2.01 -18.41 -27.04
C ASP A 37 -0.56 -17.96 -26.82
N ASP A 38 0.14 -17.54 -27.87
CA ASP A 38 1.50 -17.01 -27.79
C ASP A 38 1.55 -15.68 -27.03
N GLU A 39 0.58 -14.80 -27.28
CA GLU A 39 0.48 -13.52 -26.56
C GLU A 39 0.12 -13.73 -25.09
N ARG A 40 -0.72 -14.72 -24.77
CA ARG A 40 -0.97 -15.13 -23.36
C ARG A 40 0.29 -15.63 -22.69
N ALA A 41 1.03 -16.54 -23.34
CA ALA A 41 2.27 -17.09 -22.78
C ALA A 41 3.30 -15.99 -22.47
N ALA A 42 3.47 -15.03 -23.38
CA ALA A 42 4.36 -13.89 -23.16
C ALA A 42 3.92 -13.00 -21.99
N VAL A 43 2.60 -12.82 -21.78
CA VAL A 43 2.06 -12.07 -20.64
C VAL A 43 2.26 -12.82 -19.33
N ASP A 44 2.02 -14.14 -19.32
CA ASP A 44 2.20 -14.98 -18.13
C ASP A 44 3.68 -15.04 -17.70
N ASP A 45 4.60 -15.19 -18.64
CA ASP A 45 6.04 -15.13 -18.39
C ASP A 45 6.46 -13.76 -17.84
N GLY A 46 5.91 -12.68 -18.40
CA GLY A 46 6.14 -11.32 -17.90
C GLY A 46 5.60 -11.11 -16.49
N GLN A 47 4.44 -11.68 -16.18
CA GLN A 47 3.84 -11.63 -14.84
C GLN A 47 4.72 -12.39 -13.84
N ALA A 48 5.18 -13.60 -14.19
CA ALA A 48 6.07 -14.38 -13.34
C ALA A 48 7.40 -13.66 -13.06
N ALA A 49 7.98 -13.00 -14.08
CA ALA A 49 9.20 -12.22 -13.91
C ALA A 49 9.01 -11.01 -12.97
N LEU A 50 7.85 -10.34 -13.07
CA LEU A 50 7.49 -9.23 -12.18
C LEU A 50 7.28 -9.70 -10.73
N ASP A 51 6.59 -10.82 -10.53
CA ASP A 51 6.35 -11.38 -9.20
C ASP A 51 7.68 -11.75 -8.51
N GLN A 52 8.60 -12.39 -9.24
CA GLN A 52 9.95 -12.70 -8.73
C GLN A 52 10.74 -11.43 -8.38
N LEU A 53 10.65 -10.39 -9.20
CA LEU A 53 11.32 -9.12 -8.92
C LEU A 53 10.75 -8.45 -7.67
N LEU A 54 9.42 -8.46 -7.51
CA LEU A 54 8.75 -7.91 -6.33
C LEU A 54 9.15 -8.64 -5.05
N GLU A 55 9.23 -9.97 -5.08
CA GLU A 55 9.69 -10.75 -3.93
C GLU A 55 11.13 -10.35 -3.55
N ARG A 56 12.03 -10.27 -4.53
CA ARG A 56 13.44 -9.88 -4.28
C ARG A 56 13.58 -8.46 -3.73
N LEU A 57 12.74 -7.53 -4.19
CA LEU A 57 12.77 -6.14 -3.71
C LEU A 57 12.31 -6.01 -2.26
N THR A 58 11.56 -6.97 -1.71
CA THR A 58 11.17 -6.93 -0.30
C THR A 58 12.35 -7.03 0.67
N ASP A 59 13.46 -7.60 0.20
CA ASP A 59 14.68 -7.84 0.98
C ASP A 59 15.80 -6.83 0.67
N ILE A 60 15.57 -5.86 -0.23
CA ILE A 60 16.55 -4.82 -0.56
C ILE A 60 16.43 -3.66 0.45
N PRO A 61 17.53 -3.26 1.12
CA PRO A 61 17.49 -2.18 2.10
C PRO A 61 17.13 -0.86 1.43
N THR A 62 16.18 -0.13 2.04
CA THR A 62 15.91 1.24 1.62
C THR A 62 17.10 2.14 1.98
N PRO A 63 17.26 3.33 1.36
CA PRO A 63 18.34 4.26 1.72
C PRO A 63 18.36 4.67 3.20
N ALA A 64 17.24 4.52 3.92
CA ALA A 64 17.16 4.74 5.36
C ALA A 64 17.73 3.57 6.19
N GLY A 65 18.12 2.46 5.55
CA GLY A 65 18.64 1.24 6.19
C GLY A 65 17.67 0.05 6.19
N PRO A 66 16.41 0.16 6.65
CA PRO A 66 15.55 -1.00 6.82
C PRO A 66 15.01 -1.52 5.48
N THR A 67 14.84 -2.84 5.40
CA THR A 67 14.20 -3.50 4.25
C THR A 67 12.67 -3.37 4.31
N PRO A 68 11.96 -3.37 3.18
CA PRO A 68 10.50 -3.37 3.16
C PRO A 68 9.86 -4.49 4.01
N ARG A 69 10.48 -5.68 4.08
CA ARG A 69 10.02 -6.79 4.92
C ARG A 69 10.09 -6.45 6.43
N GLN A 70 11.10 -5.71 6.86
CA GLN A 70 11.26 -5.24 8.24
C GLN A 70 10.31 -4.07 8.59
N ILE A 71 9.96 -3.24 7.62
CA ILE A 71 8.99 -2.14 7.80
C ILE A 71 7.55 -2.69 7.88
N GLY A 72 7.26 -3.77 7.15
CA GLY A 72 5.94 -4.40 7.08
C GLY A 72 5.69 -5.49 8.14
N ALA A 73 6.73 -6.02 8.78
CA ALA A 73 6.56 -6.90 9.93
C ALA A 73 5.82 -6.13 11.04
N PRO A 74 4.77 -6.70 11.66
CA PRO A 74 4.20 -6.10 12.84
C PRO A 74 5.35 -5.98 13.84
N ALA A 75 5.65 -4.75 14.27
CA ALA A 75 6.56 -4.52 15.38
C ALA A 75 6.09 -5.46 16.49
N THR A 76 6.91 -6.46 16.84
CA THR A 76 6.62 -7.40 17.90
C THR A 76 6.14 -6.61 19.10
N ALA A 77 4.84 -6.62 19.34
CA ALA A 77 4.13 -6.13 20.50
C ALA A 77 4.90 -5.12 21.37
N THR A 78 5.33 -3.97 20.83
CA THR A 78 5.44 -2.78 21.68
C THR A 78 3.99 -2.35 21.89
N LEU A 79 3.32 -3.06 22.80
CA LEU A 79 2.07 -2.63 23.40
C LEU A 79 2.39 -1.31 24.09
N LEU A 80 2.34 -0.23 23.32
CA LEU A 80 2.28 1.11 23.88
C LEU A 80 1.04 1.09 24.77
N PRO A 81 1.17 1.32 26.08
CA PRO A 81 0.02 1.27 26.96
C PRO A 81 -0.97 2.31 26.46
N ILE A 82 -2.16 1.84 26.05
CA ILE A 82 -3.30 2.70 25.81
C ILE A 82 -3.66 3.24 27.21
N VAL A 83 -3.16 4.43 27.53
CA VAL A 83 -3.59 5.13 28.73
C VAL A 83 -5.03 5.56 28.48
N ASP A 84 -5.96 4.95 29.22
CA ASP A 84 -7.34 5.40 29.27
C ASP A 84 -7.35 6.82 29.85
N VAL A 85 -7.57 7.82 28.98
CA VAL A 85 -7.83 9.17 29.44
C VAL A 85 -9.26 9.16 29.97
N THR A 86 -9.42 8.72 31.22
CA THR A 86 -10.67 8.88 31.96
C THR A 86 -11.07 10.34 31.85
N THR A 87 -12.18 10.54 31.15
CA THR A 87 -12.80 11.84 30.95
C THR A 87 -12.97 12.53 32.30
N ARG A 88 -12.46 13.76 32.41
CA ARG A 88 -12.66 14.61 33.59
C ARG A 88 -14.15 14.64 33.91
N PRO A 89 -14.56 14.51 35.19
CA PRO A 89 -15.94 14.73 35.54
C PRO A 89 -16.31 16.15 35.14
N ARG A 90 -17.33 16.29 34.29
CA ARG A 90 -18.02 17.56 34.11
C ARG A 90 -18.60 17.93 35.47
N GLN A 91 -17.96 18.85 36.16
CA GLN A 91 -18.59 19.58 37.25
C GLN A 91 -19.72 20.44 36.66
N CYS A 92 -20.90 19.84 36.60
CA CYS A 92 -22.16 20.54 36.55
C CYS A 92 -22.34 21.21 37.92
N GLY A 93 -22.04 22.51 38.01
CA GLY A 93 -22.36 23.32 39.18
C GLY A 93 -23.78 23.89 39.03
N PRO A 94 -24.61 23.86 40.10
CA PRO A 94 -25.98 24.36 40.03
C PRO A 94 -26.00 25.89 40.06
N GLY A 95 -26.95 26.48 39.33
CA GLY A 95 -27.22 27.91 39.39
C GLY A 95 -27.63 28.36 40.80
N SER A 96 -27.12 29.52 41.22
CA SER A 96 -27.63 30.31 42.34
C SER A 96 -26.88 31.65 42.40
N ARG A 97 -27.41 32.68 41.72
CA ARG A 97 -27.94 33.94 42.28
C ARG A 97 -27.83 35.08 41.28
#